data_AF-A0A2M6UW28-F1
#
_entry.id   AF-A0A2M6UW28-F1
#
_cell.length_a   1.000
_cell.length_b   1.000
_cell.length_c   1.000
_cell.angle_alpha   90.00
_cell.angle_beta   90.00
_cell.angle_gamma   90.00
#
_symmetry.space_group_name_H-M   'P 1'
#
loop_
_entity.id
_entity.type
_entity.pdbx_description
1 polymer ?
#
loop_
_entity_poly.entity_id
_entity_poly.type
_entity_poly.pdbx_seq_one_letter_code
_entity_poly.pdbx_strand_id
1 'polypeptide(L)' 'MDINYEIIRLFCMLIVITPIIAIPFKIFSGVEWKLSIIMALSSVIMFFISDFLRRYFGLY' A
#
# COMPACT_ATOMS: atom_id res chain seq x y z
N MET A 1 -19.74 -5.25 3.52
CA MET A 1 -18.31 -5.41 3.16
C MET A 1 -17.72 -6.40 4.16
N ASP A 2 -17.18 -7.51 3.70
CA ASP A 2 -16.63 -8.55 4.59
C ASP A 2 -15.25 -8.10 5.10
N ILE A 3 -15.13 -7.89 6.41
CA ILE A 3 -13.91 -7.37 7.04
C ILE A 3 -12.75 -8.36 6.90
N ASN A 4 -13.01 -9.68 6.96
CA ASN A 4 -11.96 -10.69 6.82
C ASN A 4 -11.37 -10.67 5.41
N TYR A 5 -12.23 -10.50 4.40
CA TYR A 5 -11.81 -10.34 3.02
C TYR A 5 -10.95 -9.08 2.81
N GLU A 6 -11.34 -7.95 3.40
CA GLU A 6 -10.59 -6.70 3.30
C GLU A 6 -9.20 -6.79 3.95
N ILE A 7 -9.10 -7.48 5.10
CA ILE A 7 -7.81 -7.73 5.78
C ILE A 7 -6.89 -8.58 4.91
N ILE A 8 -7.41 -9.66 4.32
CA ILE A 8 -6.64 -10.51 3.40
C ILE A 8 -6.19 -9.70 2.17
N ARG A 9 -7.07 -8.86 1.61
CA ARG A 9 -6.72 -7.99 0.47
C ARG A 9 -5.60 -7.01 0.82
N LEU A 10 -5.68 -6.35 1.99
CA LEU A 10 -4.62 -5.46 2.46
C LEU A 10 -3.28 -6.20 2.59
N PHE A 11 -3.28 -7.40 3.17
CA PHE A 11 -2.08 -8.22 3.32
C PHE A 11 -1.45 -8.58 1.97
N CYS A 12 -2.26 -9.01 1.00
CA CYS A 12 -1.80 -9.26 -0.37
C CYS A 12 -1.25 -8.00 -1.04
N MET A 13 -1.91 -6.85 -0.90
CA MET A 13 -1.42 -5.57 -1.43
C MET A 13 -0.07 -5.18 -0.82
N LEU A 14 0.10 -5.35 0.50
CA LEU A 14 1.37 -5.06 1.16
C LEU A 14 2.50 -5.96 0.64
N ILE A 15 2.26 -7.26 0.44
CA ILE A 15 3.31 -8.17 -0.04
C ILE A 15 3.69 -7.86 -1.49
N VAL A 16 2.71 -7.56 -2.36
CA VAL A 16 2.95 -7.39 -3.80
C VAL A 16 3.39 -5.97 -4.14
N ILE A 17 2.72 -4.96 -3.63
CA ILE A 17 2.90 -3.57 -4.05
C ILE A 17 4.09 -2.92 -3.34
N THR A 18 4.35 -3.27 -2.08
CA THR A 18 5.48 -2.69 -1.32
C THR A 18 6.82 -2.87 -2.03
N PRO A 19 7.24 -4.07 -2.50
CA PRO A 19 8.50 -4.20 -3.24
C PRO A 19 8.47 -3.46 -4.59
N ILE A 20 7.32 -3.44 -5.28
CA ILE A 20 7.14 -2.71 -6.55
C ILE A 20 7.39 -1.21 -6.37
N ILE A 21 7.03 -0.63 -5.23
CA ILE A 21 7.26 0.80 -4.94
C ILE A 21 8.65 1.00 -4.31
N ALA A 22 9.04 0.18 -3.34
CA ALA A 22 10.26 0.38 -2.55
C ALA A 22 11.54 0.25 -3.38
N ILE A 23 11.57 -0.66 -4.35
CA ILE A 23 12.74 -0.90 -5.23
C ILE A 23 13.03 0.32 -6.12
N PRO A 24 12.10 0.81 -6.97
CA PRO A 24 12.36 2.00 -7.76
C PRO A 24 12.60 3.21 -6.87
N PHE A 25 11.87 3.35 -5.76
CA PHE A 25 12.07 4.48 -4.85
C PHE A 25 13.50 4.51 -4.27
N LYS A 26 14.05 3.35 -3.91
CA LYS A 26 15.45 3.21 -3.47
C LYS A 26 16.43 3.59 -4.58
N ILE A 27 16.19 3.12 -5.80
CA ILE A 27 17.06 3.35 -6.96
C ILE A 27 17.08 4.84 -7.34
N PHE A 28 15.92 5.51 -7.35
CA PHE A 28 15.79 6.89 -7.80
C PHE A 28 16.15 7.95 -6.74
N SER A 29 15.84 7.70 -5.46
CA SER A 29 16.05 8.71 -4.41
C SER A 29 17.35 8.53 -3.61
N GLY A 30 18.03 7.38 -3.74
CA GLY A 30 19.26 7.08 -3.01
C GLY A 30 19.10 6.88 -1.50
N VAL A 31 17.91 7.10 -0.92
CA VAL A 31 17.63 6.99 0.52
C VAL A 31 17.88 5.59 1.08
N GLU A 32 18.11 5.45 2.38
CA GLU A 32 18.31 4.14 3.01
C GLU A 32 17.16 3.15 2.74
N TRP A 33 17.48 1.85 2.68
CA TRP A 33 16.48 0.79 2.49
C TRP A 33 15.35 0.86 3.52
N LYS A 34 15.70 1.16 4.79
CA LYS A 34 14.73 1.32 5.87
C LYS A 34 13.72 2.43 5.56
N LEU A 35 14.20 3.59 5.12
CA LEU A 35 13.34 4.73 4.80
C LEU A 35 12.48 4.43 3.56
N SER A 36 13.05 3.81 2.54
CA SER A 36 12.34 3.43 1.30
C SER A 36 11.17 2.47 1.59
N ILE A 37 11.41 1.46 2.44
CA ILE A 37 10.37 0.51 2.85
C ILE A 37 9.28 1.20 3.67
N ILE A 38 9.64 2.07 4.62
CA ILE A 38 8.66 2.82 5.42
C ILE A 38 7.75 3.69 4.53
N MET A 39 8.33 4.39 3.56
CA MET A 39 7.57 5.22 2.63
C MET A 39 6.67 4.38 1.71
N ALA A 40 7.17 3.27 1.19
CA ALA A 40 6.37 2.35 0.37
C ALA A 40 5.18 1.78 1.17
N LEU A 41 5.41 1.33 2.41
CA LEU A 41 4.35 0.85 3.30
C LEU A 41 3.31 1.94 3.57
N SER A 42 3.75 3.16 3.88
CA SER A 42 2.85 4.30 4.12
C SER A 42 1.99 4.61 2.90
N SER A 43 2.59 4.60 1.70
CA SER A 43 1.88 4.81 0.44
C SER A 43 0.85 3.73 0.15
N VAL A 44 1.18 2.45 0.39
CA VAL A 44 0.24 1.33 0.19
C VAL A 44 -0.93 1.43 1.17
N ILE A 45 -0.69 1.78 2.43
CA ILE A 45 -1.75 1.97 3.43
C ILE A 45 -2.66 3.12 3.02
N MET A 46 -2.12 4.28 2.60
CA MET A 46 -2.95 5.39 2.13
C MET A 46 -3.79 5.02 0.90
N PHE A 47 -3.21 4.28 -0.05
CA PHE A 47 -3.93 3.79 -1.22
C PHE A 47 -5.08 2.87 -0.82
N PHE A 48 -4.83 1.92 0.09
CA PHE A 48 -5.86 1.02 0.60
C PHE A 48 -6.98 1.77 1.31
N ILE A 49 -6.66 2.74 2.18
CA ILE A 49 -7.65 3.54 2.89
C ILE A 49 -8.53 4.32 1.88
N SER A 50 -7.93 4.91 0.85
CA SER A 50 -8.66 5.63 -0.20
C SER A 50 -9.60 4.70 -0.98
N ASP A 51 -9.13 3.52 -1.41
CA ASP A 51 -9.94 2.51 -2.09
C ASP A 51 -11.07 1.99 -1.19
N PHE A 52 -10.78 1.71 0.07
CA PHE A 52 -11.76 1.28 1.07
C PHE A 52 -12.86 2.34 1.28
N LEU A 53 -12.49 3.60 1.48
CA LEU A 53 -13.42 4.72 1.63
C LEU A 53 -14.33 4.84 0.39
N ARG A 54 -13.76 4.79 -0.81
CA ARG A 54 -14.54 4.90 -2.06
C ARG A 54 -15.57 3.79 -2.20
N ARG A 55 -15.20 2.54 -1.88
CA ARG A 55 -16.13 1.40 -1.90
C ARG A 55 -17.17 1.47 -0.79
N TYR A 56 -16.77 1.93 0.40
CA TYR A 56 -17.66 2.08 1.53
C TYR A 56 -18.74 3.13 1.28
N PHE A 57 -18.38 4.27 0.69
CA PHE A 57 -19.30 5.34 0.34
C PHE A 57 -20.00 5.14 -1.02
N GLY A 58 -19.69 4.06 -1.74
CA GLY A 58 -20.30 3.78 -3.05
C GLY A 58 -19.99 4.85 -4.10
N LEU A 59 -18.80 5.47 -4.06
CA LEU A 59 -18.35 6.47 -5.03
C LEU A 59 -17.95 5.85 -6.38
N TYR A 60 -18.77 4.92 -6.88
CA TYR A 60 -18.54 4.17 -8.11
C TYR A 60 -19.70 4.35 -9.09
#